data_AF-A0A8H8RCL4-F1
#
_entry.id   AF-A0A8H8RCL4-F1
#
_cell.length_a   1.000
_cell.length_b   1.000
_cell.length_c   1.000
_cell.angle_alpha   90.00
_cell.angle_beta   90.00
_cell.angle_gamma   90.00
#
_symmetry.space_group_name_H-M   'P 1'
#
loop_
_entity.id
_entity.type
_entity.pdbx_description
1 polymer ?
#
loop_
_entity_poly.entity_id
_entity_poly.type
_entity_poly.pdbx_seq_one_letter_code
_entity_poly.pdbx_strand_id
1 'polypeptide(L)'
;MQLSSHKFTKDVKSILQMMEDMPPLQRRLVKTILTLPGTTLEEEFSRCNASINAIVAYCKFKEAKKEALKAAILLVFIEKRPLICFVCLGRQGLEFTKRMYKFASPGDLTKHFKRKHLS
;
A
#
# COMPACT_ATOMS: atom_id res chain seq x y z
N MET A 1 -14.26 -42.74 4.41
CA MET A 1 -13.28 -41.67 4.16
C MET A 1 -13.28 -40.74 5.35
N GLN A 2 -12.19 -40.65 6.12
CA GLN A 2 -12.06 -39.68 7.22
C GLN A 2 -11.29 -38.46 6.73
N LEU A 3 -11.99 -37.34 6.57
CA LEU A 3 -11.35 -36.04 6.34
C LEU A 3 -10.77 -35.59 7.68
N SER A 4 -9.44 -35.64 7.81
CA SER A 4 -8.71 -35.25 9.02
C SER A 4 -9.08 -33.84 9.47
N SER A 5 -9.80 -33.74 10.59
CA SER A 5 -10.25 -32.50 11.21
C SER A 5 -9.11 -31.53 11.49
N HIS A 6 -7.88 -32.04 11.64
CA HIS A 6 -6.73 -31.21 11.98
C HIS A 6 -6.27 -30.30 10.82
N LYS A 7 -6.40 -30.76 9.56
CA LYS A 7 -6.04 -29.93 8.40
C LYS A 7 -7.05 -28.81 8.19
N PHE A 8 -8.34 -29.15 8.29
CA PHE A 8 -9.46 -28.20 8.23
C PHE A 8 -9.35 -27.09 9.29
N THR A 9 -8.97 -27.42 10.53
CA THR A 9 -8.81 -26.41 11.60
C THR A 9 -7.67 -25.41 11.37
N LYS A 10 -6.54 -25.84 10.78
CA LYS A 10 -5.43 -24.94 10.45
C LYS A 10 -5.81 -23.98 9.32
N ASP A 11 -6.47 -24.50 8.29
CA ASP A 11 -6.89 -23.71 7.13
C ASP A 11 -7.92 -22.65 7.53
N VAL A 12 -8.90 -23.01 8.37
CA VAL A 12 -9.89 -22.08 8.93
C VAL A 12 -9.22 -21.00 9.79
N LYS A 13 -8.24 -21.37 10.62
CA LYS A 13 -7.51 -20.39 11.44
C LYS A 13 -6.72 -19.39 10.60
N SER A 14 -6.04 -19.85 9.55
CA SER A 14 -5.35 -18.96 8.61
C SER A 14 -6.31 -18.02 7.89
N ILE A 15 -7.48 -18.50 7.48
CA ILE A 15 -8.51 -17.65 6.84
C ILE A 15 -9.03 -16.58 7.80
N LEU A 16 -9.32 -16.94 9.05
CA LEU A 16 -9.77 -15.99 10.07
C LEU A 16 -8.72 -14.90 10.34
N GLN A 17 -7.45 -15.31 10.43
CA GLN A 17 -6.33 -14.39 10.65
C GLN A 17 -6.15 -13.42 9.45
N MET A 18 -6.27 -13.93 8.23
CA MET A 18 -6.26 -13.10 7.02
C MET A 18 -7.44 -12.13 6.93
N MET A 19 -8.60 -12.48 7.51
CA MET A 19 -9.74 -11.56 7.59
C MET A 19 -9.51 -10.46 8.63
N GLU A 20 -8.79 -10.74 9.72
CA GLU A 20 -8.44 -9.75 10.76
C GLU A 20 -7.46 -8.68 10.25
N ASP A 21 -6.47 -9.07 9.44
CA ASP A 21 -5.50 -8.13 8.83
C ASP A 21 -6.08 -7.33 7.64
N MET A 22 -7.28 -7.67 7.20
CA MET A 22 -7.90 -7.10 6.01
C MET A 22 -8.53 -5.73 6.30
N PRO A 23 -8.32 -4.71 5.42
CA PRO A 23 -9.00 -3.43 5.51
C PRO A 23 -10.53 -3.61 5.61
N PRO A 24 -11.24 -2.81 6.44
CA PRO A 24 -12.66 -3.03 6.73
C PRO A 24 -13.57 -3.14 5.49
N LEU A 25 -13.30 -2.34 4.45
CA LEU A 25 -14.02 -2.38 3.18
C LEU A 25 -13.83 -3.68 2.41
N GLN A 26 -12.61 -4.20 2.39
CA GLN A 26 -12.29 -5.45 1.72
C GLN A 26 -12.85 -6.65 2.50
N ARG A 27 -12.84 -6.59 3.84
CA ARG A 27 -13.48 -7.60 4.69
C ARG A 27 -14.98 -7.65 4.46
N ARG A 28 -15.63 -6.49 4.39
CA ARG A 28 -17.06 -6.37 4.09
C ARG A 28 -17.39 -6.96 2.72
N LEU A 29 -16.60 -6.64 1.69
CA LEU A 29 -16.74 -7.20 0.35
C LEU A 29 -16.71 -8.73 0.36
N VAL A 30 -15.67 -9.32 0.97
CA VAL A 30 -15.52 -10.77 1.07
C VAL A 30 -16.71 -11.39 1.80
N LYS A 31 -17.13 -10.80 2.92
CA LYS A 31 -18.28 -11.28 3.69
C LYS A 31 -19.56 -11.31 2.85
N THR A 32 -19.86 -10.25 2.11
CA THR A 32 -21.06 -10.19 1.27
C THR A 32 -21.01 -11.19 0.12
N ILE A 33 -19.86 -11.33 -0.56
CA ILE A 33 -19.73 -12.26 -1.69
C ILE A 33 -19.87 -13.72 -1.24
N LEU A 34 -19.34 -14.07 -0.07
CA LEU A 34 -19.36 -15.43 0.46
C LEU A 34 -20.63 -15.74 1.29
N THR A 35 -21.63 -14.87 1.28
CA THR A 35 -22.91 -15.13 1.97
C THR A 35 -23.67 -16.25 1.26
N LEU A 36 -24.23 -17.20 2.03
CA LEU A 36 -25.01 -18.31 1.51
C LEU A 36 -26.22 -17.84 0.70
N PRO A 37 -26.66 -18.65 -0.28
CA PRO A 37 -27.90 -18.41 -1.00
C PRO A 37 -29.13 -18.23 -0.09
N GLY A 38 -29.95 -17.24 -0.40
CA GLY A 38 -31.30 -17.10 0.13
C GLY A 38 -32.20 -18.22 -0.36
N THR A 39 -33.23 -18.51 0.43
CA THR A 39 -34.21 -19.57 0.15
C THR A 39 -35.41 -19.06 -0.65
N THR A 40 -35.53 -17.74 -0.76
CA THR A 40 -36.56 -17.04 -1.54
C THR A 40 -35.93 -16.07 -2.55
N LEU A 41 -36.69 -15.71 -3.58
CA LEU A 41 -36.25 -14.73 -4.58
C LEU A 41 -35.94 -13.36 -3.95
N GLU A 42 -36.68 -12.94 -2.95
CA GLU A 42 -36.50 -11.65 -2.28
C GLU A 42 -35.21 -11.62 -1.43
N GLU A 43 -34.95 -12.69 -0.68
CA GLU A 43 -33.71 -12.86 0.07
C GLU A 43 -32.50 -12.86 -0.87
N GLU A 44 -32.62 -13.58 -1.98
CA GLU A 44 -31.59 -13.64 -3.01
C GLU A 44 -31.32 -12.29 -3.67
N PHE A 45 -32.38 -11.58 -4.04
CA PHE A 45 -32.26 -10.24 -4.61
C PHE A 45 -31.58 -9.27 -3.63
N SER A 46 -31.96 -9.33 -2.36
CA SER A 46 -31.39 -8.52 -1.30
C SER A 46 -29.90 -8.83 -1.09
N ARG A 47 -29.53 -10.11 -1.08
CA ARG A 47 -28.14 -10.57 -0.97
C ARG A 47 -27.29 -10.09 -2.14
N CYS A 48 -27.78 -10.25 -3.37
CA CYS A 48 -27.11 -9.78 -4.58
C CYS A 48 -26.92 -8.26 -4.56
N ASN A 49 -27.94 -7.49 -4.18
CA ASN A 49 -27.83 -6.04 -4.04
C ASN A 49 -26.80 -5.63 -2.98
N ALA A 50 -26.75 -6.32 -1.84
CA ALA A 50 -25.74 -6.08 -0.81
C ALA A 50 -24.32 -6.33 -1.34
N SER A 51 -24.11 -7.40 -2.10
CA SER A 51 -22.84 -7.72 -2.77
C SER A 51 -22.45 -6.68 -3.82
N ILE A 52 -23.39 -6.27 -4.67
CA ILE A 52 -23.16 -5.21 -5.68
C ILE A 52 -22.73 -3.91 -5.00
N ASN A 53 -23.44 -3.49 -3.95
CA ASN A 53 -23.11 -2.28 -3.20
C ASN A 53 -21.71 -2.38 -2.55
N ALA A 54 -21.35 -3.54 -2.01
CA ALA A 54 -20.02 -3.76 -1.43
C ALA A 54 -18.91 -3.70 -2.50
N ILE A 55 -19.15 -4.27 -3.68
CA ILE A 55 -18.22 -4.21 -4.82
C ILE A 55 -18.03 -2.75 -5.24
N VAL A 56 -19.11 -2.01 -5.45
CA VAL A 56 -19.05 -0.58 -5.85
C VAL A 56 -18.27 0.24 -4.83
N ALA A 57 -18.53 0.05 -3.53
CA ALA A 57 -17.81 0.75 -2.47
C ALA A 57 -16.31 0.42 -2.47
N TYR A 58 -15.95 -0.86 -2.63
CA TYR A 58 -14.54 -1.28 -2.69
C TYR A 58 -13.83 -0.73 -3.94
N CYS A 59 -14.46 -0.78 -5.11
CA CYS A 59 -13.91 -0.21 -6.34
C CYS A 59 -13.63 1.29 -6.19
N LYS A 60 -14.60 2.07 -5.68
CA LYS A 60 -14.40 3.50 -5.42
C LYS A 60 -13.21 3.77 -4.50
N PHE A 61 -13.10 3.00 -3.42
CA PHE A 61 -11.97 3.11 -2.48
C PHE A 61 -10.62 2.78 -3.14
N LYS A 62 -10.57 1.71 -3.94
CA LYS A 62 -9.35 1.29 -4.65
C LYS A 62 -8.90 2.35 -5.65
N GLU A 63 -9.83 2.90 -6.44
CA GLU A 63 -9.51 3.97 -7.39
C GLU A 63 -9.07 5.25 -6.68
N ALA A 64 -9.73 5.66 -5.59
CA ALA A 64 -9.30 6.80 -4.79
C ALA A 64 -7.88 6.63 -4.23
N LYS A 65 -7.54 5.44 -3.72
CA LYS A 65 -6.17 5.13 -3.28
C LYS A 65 -5.15 5.25 -4.41
N LYS A 66 -5.50 4.77 -5.61
CA LYS A 66 -4.64 4.86 -6.79
C LYS A 66 -4.38 6.32 -7.19
N GLU A 67 -5.41 7.17 -7.17
CA GLU A 67 -5.26 8.60 -7.47
C GLU A 67 -4.47 9.33 -6.38
N ALA A 68 -4.70 9.03 -5.10
CA ALA A 68 -3.91 9.59 -4.01
C ALA A 68 -2.42 9.22 -4.12
N LEU A 69 -2.12 7.96 -4.49
CA LEU A 69 -0.73 7.52 -4.72
C LEU A 69 -0.09 8.27 -5.90
N LYS A 70 -0.80 8.42 -7.02
CA LYS A 70 -0.31 9.20 -8.17
C LYS A 70 -0.04 10.65 -7.78
N ALA A 71 -0.95 11.27 -7.03
CA ALA A 71 -0.79 12.64 -6.53
C ALA A 71 0.43 12.77 -5.61
N ALA A 72 0.60 11.84 -4.66
CA ALA A 72 1.77 11.82 -3.77
C ALA A 72 3.08 11.65 -4.54
N ILE A 73 3.12 10.76 -5.54
CA ILE A 73 4.28 10.60 -6.43
C ILE A 73 4.58 11.91 -7.17
N LEU A 74 3.55 12.56 -7.73
CA LEU A 74 3.72 13.84 -8.42
C LEU A 74 4.31 14.91 -7.49
N LEU A 75 3.85 15.00 -6.24
CA LEU A 75 4.39 15.93 -5.24
C LEU A 75 5.90 15.73 -5.02
N VAL A 76 6.36 14.48 -4.92
CA VAL A 76 7.79 14.16 -4.79
C VAL A 76 8.60 14.60 -6.02
N PHE A 77 8.00 14.57 -7.21
CA PHE A 77 8.69 14.92 -8.45
C PHE A 77 8.65 16.41 -8.82
N ILE A 78 7.63 17.16 -8.38
CA ILE A 78 7.57 18.62 -8.59
C ILE A 78 8.50 19.37 -7.63
N GLU A 79 8.77 18.81 -6.46
CA GLU A 79 9.71 19.40 -5.52
C GLU A 79 11.11 19.46 -6.15
N LYS A 80 11.74 20.63 -6.08
CA LYS A 80 13.10 20.81 -6.59
C LYS A 80 14.03 19.91 -5.80
N ARG A 81 14.45 18.82 -6.44
CA ARG A 81 15.35 17.85 -5.85
C ARG A 81 16.61 18.56 -5.31
N PRO A 82 17.01 18.34 -4.05
CA PRO A 82 18.17 18.99 -3.47
C PRO A 82 19.41 18.80 -4.33
N LEU A 83 20.21 19.86 -4.43
CA LEU A 83 21.50 19.84 -5.12
C LEU A 83 22.67 19.79 -4.14
N ILE A 84 22.41 19.59 -2.84
CA ILE A 84 23.42 19.51 -1.78
C ILE A 84 23.34 18.14 -1.14
N CYS A 85 24.49 17.55 -0.80
CA CYS A 85 24.52 16.27 -0.11
C CYS A 85 24.23 16.45 1.38
N PHE A 86 23.09 15.92 1.86
CA PHE A 86 22.67 16.04 3.26
C PHE A 86 23.67 15.42 4.25
N VAL A 87 24.38 14.35 3.86
CA VAL A 87 25.43 13.73 4.68
C VAL A 87 26.65 14.65 4.80
N CYS A 88 27.09 15.25 3.69
CA CYS A 88 28.19 16.22 3.71
C CYS A 88 27.82 17.47 4.51
N LEU A 89 26.56 17.92 4.40
CA LEU A 89 26.06 19.07 5.15
C LEU A 89 26.18 18.85 6.67
N GLY A 90 25.85 17.65 7.16
CA GLY A 90 25.94 17.29 8.58
C GLY A 90 27.34 16.97 9.10
N ARG A 91 28.37 16.90 8.24
CA ARG A 91 29.70 16.43 8.63
C ARG A 91 30.54 17.55 9.26
N GLN A 92 30.56 17.65 10.58
CA GLN A 92 31.23 18.74 11.30
C GLN A 92 32.74 18.89 10.99
N GLY A 93 33.45 17.78 10.75
CA GLY A 93 34.89 17.78 10.42
C GLY A 93 35.24 18.12 8.96
N LEU A 94 34.27 18.57 8.17
CA LEU A 94 34.50 19.01 6.78
C LEU A 94 34.36 20.53 6.69
N GLU A 95 35.28 21.16 5.94
CA GLU A 95 35.24 22.60 5.62
C GLU A 95 33.87 23.03 5.10
N PHE A 96 33.38 24.17 5.57
CA PHE A 96 32.02 24.66 5.30
C PHE A 96 31.69 24.72 3.80
N THR A 97 32.63 25.17 2.97
CA THR A 97 32.48 25.25 1.51
C THR A 97 32.27 23.88 0.87
N LYS A 98 32.91 22.84 1.40
CA LYS A 98 32.76 21.45 0.94
C LYS A 98 31.46 20.83 1.46
N ARG A 99 30.96 21.25 2.63
CA ARG A 99 29.67 20.82 3.18
C ARG A 99 28.48 21.34 2.38
N MET A 100 28.56 22.60 1.98
CA MET A 100 27.51 23.28 1.21
C MET A 100 27.71 23.22 -0.30
N TYR A 101 28.59 22.34 -0.79
CA TYR A 101 28.83 22.18 -2.22
C TYR A 101 27.53 21.83 -2.94
N LYS A 102 27.18 22.65 -3.92
CA LYS A 102 25.98 22.52 -4.75
C LYS A 102 26.35 21.86 -6.08
N PHE A 103 25.81 20.68 -6.34
CA PHE A 103 26.00 19.93 -7.57
C PHE A 103 25.24 20.58 -8.74
N ALA A 104 25.76 20.41 -9.95
CA ALA A 104 25.15 20.94 -11.18
C ALA A 104 23.81 20.27 -11.51
N SER A 105 23.67 18.98 -11.18
CA SER A 105 22.43 18.22 -11.39
C SER A 105 22.14 17.28 -10.22
N PRO A 106 20.88 16.86 -10.03
CA PRO A 106 20.56 15.81 -9.05
C PRO A 106 21.20 14.46 -9.38
N GLY A 107 21.54 14.24 -10.66
CA GLY A 107 22.27 13.05 -11.11
C GLY A 107 23.70 13.02 -10.56
N ASP A 108 24.39 14.15 -10.55
CA ASP A 108 25.76 14.24 -10.01
C ASP A 108 25.77 14.08 -8.50
N LEU A 109 24.77 14.64 -7.81
CA LEU A 109 24.56 14.40 -6.39
C LEU A 109 24.32 12.90 -6.11
N THR A 110 23.51 12.23 -6.93
CA THR A 110 23.25 10.78 -6.79
C THR A 110 24.54 9.97 -6.96
N LYS A 111 25.36 10.30 -7.97
CA LYS A 111 26.66 9.66 -8.20
C LYS A 111 27.60 9.88 -7.00
N HIS A 112 27.67 11.11 -6.48
CA HIS A 112 28.46 11.43 -5.29
C HIS A 112 28.01 10.60 -4.09
N PHE A 113 26.69 10.57 -3.81
CA PHE A 113 26.14 9.85 -2.67
C PHE A 113 26.45 8.35 -2.73
N LYS A 114 26.23 7.72 -3.89
CA LYS A 114 26.57 6.31 -4.10
C LYS A 114 28.05 6.02 -3.89
N ARG A 115 28.93 6.86 -4.43
CA ARG A 115 30.39 6.66 -4.37
C ARG A 115 31.00 6.95 -2.99
N LYS A 116 30.38 7.78 -2.16
CA LYS A 116 30.98 8.28 -0.91
C LYS A 116 30.27 7.83 0.36
N HIS A 117 28.99 7.45 0.30
CA HIS A 117 28.16 7.21 1.49
C HIS A 117 27.36 5.90 1.48
N LEU A 118 27.31 5.15 0.36
CA LEU A 118 26.60 3.85 0.25
C LEU A 118 27.56 2.66 0.04
N SER A 119 28.83 2.83 0.41
CA SER A 119 29.84 1.76 0.36
C SER A 119 29.59 0.72 1.45
#